data_AF-A0A5M8SU25-F1
#
_entry.id   AF-A0A5M8SU25-F1
#
_cell.length_a   1.000
_cell.length_b   1.000
_cell.length_c   1.000
_cell.angle_alpha   90.00
_cell.angle_beta   90.00
_cell.angle_gamma   90.00
#
_symmetry.space_group_name_H-M   'P 1'
#
loop_
_entity.id
_entity.type
_entity.pdbx_description
1 polymer ?
#
loop_
_entity_poly.entity_id
_entity_poly.type
_entity_poly.pdbx_seq_one_letter_code
_entity_poly.pdbx_strand_id
1 'polypeptide(L)'
;MGYCHYWEAEQEIDREIFSCIIADVQRIILTLDDMGVRLAGPLGKGLPEIDQDRIAFNGIWECGHVANSEVVIPFPAPKASGVGSSLDAVEGSYFGMGTLLRHRTCDGNCSYETFALARICGDLSKVINGRYADSCKTGFRPYDLAVQCVLLIAKHHLKDRIQVWSGGNDYQWNDARLLCYVHLDYPLRQYKIDREAGLILT
;
A
#
# COMPACT_ATOMS: atom_id res chain seq x y z
N MET A 1 10.58 -3.02 14.09
CA MET A 1 9.90 -1.81 13.53
C MET A 1 10.15 -1.76 12.03
N GLY A 2 9.21 -1.27 11.24
CA GLY A 2 9.34 -1.14 9.78
C GLY A 2 8.24 -0.26 9.21
N TYR A 3 8.44 0.27 8.00
CA TYR A 3 7.43 1.09 7.31
C TYR A 3 6.17 0.26 7.00
N CYS A 4 5.02 0.73 7.50
CA CYS A 4 3.80 -0.06 7.62
C CYS A 4 2.55 0.81 7.43
N HIS A 5 1.51 0.22 6.86
CA HIS A 5 0.16 0.78 6.82
C HIS A 5 -0.78 -0.07 7.66
N TYR A 6 -1.78 0.57 8.26
CA TYR A 6 -2.72 -0.04 9.18
C TYR A 6 -4.12 0.35 8.76
N TRP A 7 -5.08 -0.54 8.96
CA TRP A 7 -6.48 -0.20 8.77
C TRP A 7 -7.38 -0.95 9.74
N GLU A 8 -8.50 -0.30 10.05
CA GLU A 8 -9.60 -0.88 10.77
C GLU A 8 -10.87 -0.71 9.94
N ALA A 9 -11.58 -1.80 9.65
CA ALA A 9 -12.79 -1.80 8.85
C ALA A 9 -13.95 -2.49 9.58
N GLU A 10 -15.17 -2.32 9.08
CA GLU A 10 -16.29 -3.19 9.42
C GLU A 10 -15.95 -4.68 9.13
N GLN A 11 -16.54 -5.59 9.89
CA GLN A 11 -16.25 -7.03 9.77
C GLN A 11 -16.82 -7.66 8.50
N GLU A 12 -17.83 -7.02 7.92
CA GLU A 12 -18.41 -7.39 6.62
C GLU A 12 -18.65 -6.12 5.82
N ILE A 13 -18.01 -6.06 4.65
CA ILE A 13 -18.23 -5.03 3.66
C ILE A 13 -19.35 -5.51 2.73
N ASP A 14 -20.35 -4.66 2.55
CA ASP A 14 -21.42 -4.86 1.57
C ASP A 14 -20.87 -5.23 0.19
N ARG A 15 -21.49 -6.20 -0.47
CA ARG A 15 -20.96 -6.81 -1.69
C ARG A 15 -20.91 -5.84 -2.85
N GLU A 16 -21.92 -4.99 -2.98
CA GLU A 16 -22.02 -3.97 -4.01
C GLU A 16 -20.93 -2.93 -3.80
N ILE A 17 -20.70 -2.51 -2.55
CA ILE A 17 -19.60 -1.59 -2.22
C ILE A 17 -18.23 -2.22 -2.48
N PHE A 18 -18.03 -3.48 -2.11
CA PHE A 18 -16.78 -4.19 -2.40
C PHE A 18 -16.54 -4.36 -3.91
N SER A 19 -17.61 -4.56 -4.69
CA SER A 19 -17.55 -4.61 -6.15
C SER A 19 -17.07 -3.29 -6.74
N CYS A 20 -17.51 -2.15 -6.21
CA CYS A 20 -17.00 -0.83 -6.61
C CYS A 20 -15.51 -0.67 -6.29
N ILE A 21 -15.07 -1.11 -5.11
CA ILE A 21 -13.65 -1.11 -4.73
C ILE A 21 -12.82 -1.92 -5.72
N ILE A 22 -13.26 -3.14 -6.07
CA ILE A 22 -12.58 -4.00 -7.04
C ILE A 22 -12.51 -3.32 -8.41
N ALA A 23 -13.63 -2.76 -8.88
CA ALA A 23 -13.68 -2.11 -10.18
C ALA A 23 -12.66 -0.97 -10.30
N ASP A 24 -12.53 -0.15 -9.26
CA ASP A 24 -11.56 0.95 -9.24
C ASP A 24 -10.11 0.45 -9.11
N VAL A 25 -9.87 -0.60 -8.33
CA VAL A 25 -8.54 -1.23 -8.27
C VAL A 25 -8.15 -1.78 -9.64
N GLN A 26 -9.06 -2.44 -10.36
CA GLN A 26 -8.80 -2.98 -11.69
C GLN A 26 -8.42 -1.89 -12.71
N ARG A 27 -8.96 -0.67 -12.58
CA ARG A 27 -8.64 0.46 -13.46
C ARG A 27 -7.20 0.97 -13.33
N ILE A 28 -6.52 0.72 -12.22
CA ILE A 28 -5.16 1.22 -11.97
C ILE A 28 -4.07 0.16 -12.09
N ILE A 29 -4.41 -1.14 -12.12
CA ILE A 29 -3.42 -2.24 -12.13
C ILE A 29 -2.46 -2.15 -13.31
N LEU A 30 -2.97 -1.89 -14.52
CA LEU A 30 -2.12 -1.83 -15.71
C LEU A 30 -1.17 -0.63 -15.66
N THR A 31 -1.67 0.53 -15.22
CA THR A 31 -0.81 1.71 -15.00
C THR A 31 0.27 1.42 -13.96
N LEU A 32 -0.06 0.72 -12.87
CA LEU A 32 0.92 0.33 -11.85
C LEU A 32 2.02 -0.55 -12.46
N ASP A 33 1.67 -1.53 -13.30
CA ASP A 33 2.66 -2.36 -14.02
C ASP A 33 3.55 -1.52 -14.96
N ASP A 34 2.96 -0.61 -15.74
CA ASP A 34 3.69 0.31 -16.62
C ASP A 34 4.69 1.20 -15.84
N MET A 35 4.38 1.50 -14.58
CA MET A 35 5.27 2.24 -13.66
C MET A 35 6.32 1.36 -12.96
N GLY A 36 6.40 0.07 -13.30
CA GLY A 36 7.30 -0.90 -12.67
C GLY A 36 6.80 -1.46 -11.34
N VAL A 37 5.53 -1.22 -10.98
CA VAL A 37 4.88 -1.76 -9.78
C VAL A 37 4.15 -3.05 -10.14
N ARG A 38 4.93 -4.11 -10.36
CA ARG A 38 4.37 -5.44 -10.59
C ARG A 38 3.88 -6.09 -9.30
N LEU A 39 2.67 -6.61 -9.36
CA LEU A 39 2.05 -7.35 -8.27
C LEU A 39 2.14 -8.85 -8.52
N ALA A 40 2.41 -9.58 -7.46
CA ALA A 40 2.30 -11.03 -7.41
C ALA A 40 1.18 -11.45 -6.45
N GLY A 41 0.87 -12.74 -6.44
CA GLY A 41 -0.01 -13.32 -5.43
C GLY A 41 0.51 -13.11 -4.00
N PRO A 42 -0.30 -13.43 -2.97
CA PRO A 42 0.02 -13.18 -1.56
C PRO A 42 1.41 -13.64 -1.12
N LEU A 43 1.90 -14.76 -1.66
CA LEU A 43 3.20 -15.35 -1.33
C LEU A 43 4.35 -14.85 -2.22
N GLY A 44 4.16 -13.74 -2.93
CA GLY A 44 5.16 -13.15 -3.83
C GLY A 44 5.36 -13.92 -5.14
N LYS A 45 4.42 -14.82 -5.49
CA LYS A 45 4.45 -15.67 -6.69
C LYS A 45 3.05 -15.72 -7.33
N GLY A 46 3.00 -15.97 -8.63
CA GLY A 46 1.74 -16.05 -9.38
C GLY A 46 1.03 -14.70 -9.51
N LEU A 47 -0.24 -14.73 -9.93
CA LEU A 47 -1.06 -13.54 -10.11
C LEU A 47 -1.63 -13.04 -8.77
N PRO A 48 -1.88 -11.71 -8.63
CA PRO A 48 -2.62 -11.18 -7.49
C PRO A 48 -4.04 -11.77 -7.44
N GLU A 49 -4.57 -11.92 -6.24
CA GLU A 49 -5.93 -12.39 -6.00
C GLU A 49 -6.86 -11.17 -5.90
N ILE A 50 -7.68 -10.95 -6.92
CA ILE A 50 -8.60 -9.81 -6.99
C ILE A 50 -9.95 -10.35 -7.45
N ASP A 51 -10.78 -10.68 -6.47
CA ASP A 51 -12.08 -11.30 -6.67
C ASP A 51 -13.13 -10.71 -5.71
N GLN A 52 -14.34 -11.26 -5.75
CA GLN A 52 -15.51 -10.76 -5.01
C GLN A 52 -15.42 -10.95 -3.49
N ASP A 53 -14.42 -11.69 -3.00
CA ASP A 53 -14.25 -11.98 -1.59
C ASP A 53 -12.99 -11.32 -1.01
N ARG A 54 -11.95 -11.08 -1.82
CA ARG A 54 -10.74 -10.39 -1.35
C ARG A 54 -9.90 -9.74 -2.46
N ILE A 55 -9.11 -8.76 -2.03
CA ILE A 55 -7.96 -8.20 -2.76
C ILE A 55 -6.71 -8.58 -1.96
N ALA A 56 -5.86 -9.46 -2.49
CA ALA A 56 -4.65 -9.89 -1.81
C ALA A 56 -3.47 -10.03 -2.78
N PHE A 57 -2.34 -9.43 -2.41
CA PHE A 57 -1.14 -9.41 -3.26
C PHE A 57 0.12 -9.11 -2.44
N ASN A 58 1.26 -9.24 -3.11
CA ASN A 58 2.58 -8.87 -2.60
C ASN A 58 3.44 -8.34 -3.77
N GLY A 59 4.66 -7.89 -3.49
CA GLY A 59 5.65 -7.70 -4.54
C GLY A 59 6.19 -9.04 -5.05
N ILE A 60 6.80 -9.04 -6.24
CA ILE A 60 7.42 -10.25 -6.80
C ILE A 60 8.63 -10.67 -5.97
N TRP A 61 8.69 -11.94 -5.55
CA TRP A 61 9.84 -12.47 -4.81
C TRP A 61 11.11 -12.43 -5.67
N GLU A 62 11.13 -13.15 -6.79
CA GLU A 62 12.26 -13.19 -7.72
C GLU A 62 12.10 -12.11 -8.79
N CYS A 63 12.16 -10.84 -8.37
CA CYS A 63 11.80 -9.71 -9.24
C CYS A 63 12.83 -9.39 -10.33
N GLY A 64 14.07 -9.86 -10.21
CA GLY A 64 15.15 -9.61 -11.18
C GLY A 64 15.74 -8.20 -11.13
N HIS A 65 15.30 -7.33 -10.20
CA HIS A 65 15.94 -6.04 -9.97
C HIS A 65 17.33 -6.20 -9.37
N VAL A 66 18.20 -5.21 -9.62
CA VAL A 66 19.56 -5.21 -9.08
C VAL A 66 19.51 -5.21 -7.55
N ALA A 67 20.20 -6.17 -6.96
CA ALA A 67 20.32 -6.25 -5.51
C ALA A 67 21.16 -5.08 -4.97
N ASN A 68 20.71 -4.48 -3.87
CA ASN A 68 21.48 -3.46 -3.16
C ASN A 68 21.47 -3.80 -1.66
N SER A 69 22.63 -4.21 -1.15
CA SER A 69 22.82 -4.59 0.26
C SER A 69 22.72 -3.42 1.24
N GLU A 70 22.74 -2.17 0.77
CA GLU A 70 22.51 -1.00 1.61
C GLU A 70 21.03 -0.80 1.93
N VAL A 71 20.10 -1.43 1.22
CA VAL A 71 18.67 -1.35 1.48
C VAL A 71 18.30 -2.32 2.62
N VAL A 72 18.49 -1.86 3.86
CA VAL A 72 18.24 -2.64 5.08
C VAL A 72 17.19 -1.94 5.94
N ILE A 73 16.11 -2.66 6.29
CA ILE A 73 14.96 -2.11 7.03
C ILE A 73 14.55 -0.73 6.47
N PRO A 74 14.14 -0.68 5.19
CA PRO A 74 13.91 0.57 4.47
C PRO A 74 12.78 1.42 5.07
N PHE A 75 13.01 2.73 5.10
CA PHE A 75 12.03 3.77 5.42
C PHE A 75 12.06 4.85 4.34
N PRO A 76 10.92 5.46 3.99
CA PRO A 76 10.91 6.58 3.07
C PRO A 76 11.53 7.83 3.70
N ALA A 77 12.38 8.52 2.93
CA ALA A 77 12.83 9.87 3.23
C ALA A 77 11.65 10.86 3.29
N PRO A 78 11.78 12.03 3.94
CA PRO A 78 10.66 12.96 4.12
C PRO A 78 9.97 13.41 2.83
N LYS A 79 10.73 13.48 1.72
CA LYS A 79 10.23 13.85 0.38
C LYS A 79 10.26 12.68 -0.60
N ALA A 80 10.24 11.45 -0.10
CA ALA A 80 10.31 10.29 -0.96
C ALA A 80 9.07 10.18 -1.86
N SER A 81 9.29 9.88 -3.13
CA SER A 81 8.23 9.75 -4.14
C SER A 81 8.68 8.87 -5.31
N GLY A 82 7.74 8.38 -6.08
CA GLY A 82 8.00 7.56 -7.26
C GLY A 82 8.51 6.15 -6.96
N VAL A 83 8.92 5.48 -8.03
CA VAL A 83 9.47 4.12 -8.07
C VAL A 83 10.74 4.19 -8.92
N GLY A 84 11.82 3.56 -8.47
CA GLY A 84 13.11 3.70 -9.15
C GLY A 84 14.10 2.58 -8.85
N SER A 85 15.29 2.71 -9.41
CA SER A 85 16.38 1.74 -9.25
C SER A 85 16.90 1.70 -7.82
N SER A 86 17.39 0.55 -7.38
CA SER A 86 18.05 0.41 -6.09
C SER A 86 19.41 1.10 -6.03
N LEU A 87 20.06 1.32 -7.19
CA LEU A 87 21.43 1.86 -7.29
C LEU A 87 21.58 3.30 -6.79
N ASP A 88 20.52 4.08 -6.83
CA ASP A 88 20.50 5.50 -6.47
C ASP A 88 19.39 5.85 -5.46
N ALA A 89 18.79 4.84 -4.83
CA ALA A 89 17.66 5.02 -3.92
C ALA A 89 18.06 5.51 -2.52
N VAL A 90 19.26 5.18 -2.06
CA VAL A 90 19.69 5.44 -0.68
C VAL A 90 20.07 6.91 -0.50
N GLU A 91 19.39 7.59 0.42
CA GLU A 91 19.65 9.00 0.74
C GLU A 91 20.29 9.19 2.12
N GLY A 92 20.25 8.17 2.98
CA GLY A 92 20.88 8.23 4.29
C GLY A 92 20.45 7.11 5.22
N SER A 93 20.62 7.33 6.52
CA SER A 93 20.28 6.38 7.56
C SER A 93 19.08 6.82 8.39
N TYR A 94 18.19 5.88 8.70
CA TYR A 94 17.11 6.04 9.64
C TYR A 94 17.60 5.68 11.05
N PHE A 95 18.08 6.70 11.78
CA PHE A 95 18.58 6.59 13.16
C PHE A 95 19.61 5.47 13.39
N GLY A 96 20.44 5.14 12.40
CA GLY A 96 21.43 4.07 12.48
C GLY A 96 20.87 2.65 12.48
N MET A 97 19.54 2.48 12.36
CA MET A 97 18.86 1.18 12.43
C MET A 97 18.29 0.71 11.08
N GLY A 98 18.16 1.61 10.10
CA GLY A 98 17.68 1.30 8.77
C GLY A 98 18.11 2.34 7.74
N THR A 99 17.58 2.21 6.54
CA THR A 99 17.99 3.01 5.38
C THR A 99 16.87 3.96 4.94
N LEU A 100 17.21 5.23 4.70
CA LEU A 100 16.29 6.21 4.12
C LEU A 100 16.32 6.12 2.59
N LEU A 101 15.16 5.91 1.99
CA LEU A 101 14.97 5.80 0.56
C LEU A 101 14.28 7.03 -0.02
N ARG A 102 14.80 7.56 -1.14
CA ARG A 102 14.18 8.71 -1.85
C ARG A 102 13.04 8.31 -2.80
N HIS A 103 12.97 7.04 -3.19
CA HIS A 103 11.91 6.47 -4.04
C HIS A 103 11.67 5.01 -3.66
N ARG A 104 10.51 4.47 -4.04
CA ARG A 104 10.20 3.06 -3.77
C ARG A 104 11.15 2.16 -4.56
N THR A 105 11.80 1.23 -3.88
CA THR A 105 12.71 0.26 -4.48
C THR A 105 12.76 -1.02 -3.64
N CYS A 106 13.35 -2.08 -4.18
CA CYS A 106 13.72 -3.26 -3.42
C CYS A 106 15.24 -3.45 -3.37
N ASP A 107 15.65 -4.48 -2.63
CA ASP A 107 17.00 -5.02 -2.48
C ASP A 107 17.26 -6.22 -3.43
N GLY A 108 16.47 -6.36 -4.49
CA GLY A 108 16.43 -7.55 -5.36
C GLY A 108 15.27 -8.50 -5.06
N ASN A 109 14.48 -8.24 -4.02
CA ASN A 109 13.25 -8.97 -3.71
C ASN A 109 12.08 -7.99 -3.49
N CYS A 110 11.12 -7.88 -4.39
CA CYS A 110 9.99 -6.95 -4.18
C CYS A 110 9.00 -7.44 -3.11
N SER A 111 8.97 -8.74 -2.80
CA SER A 111 8.09 -9.32 -1.79
C SER A 111 8.49 -8.93 -0.37
N TYR A 112 7.53 -8.65 0.51
CA TYR A 112 7.82 -8.34 1.92
C TYR A 112 6.78 -8.90 2.90
N GLU A 113 5.57 -8.34 2.93
CA GLU A 113 4.43 -8.84 3.72
C GLU A 113 3.21 -8.89 2.81
N THR A 114 2.33 -9.85 3.04
CA THR A 114 1.09 -9.94 2.28
C THR A 114 0.20 -8.75 2.59
N PHE A 115 -0.25 -8.03 1.56
CA PHE A 115 -1.40 -7.15 1.70
C PHE A 115 -2.68 -7.96 1.45
N ALA A 116 -3.70 -7.79 2.28
CA ALA A 116 -5.00 -8.42 2.10
C ALA A 116 -6.13 -7.52 2.63
N LEU A 117 -7.05 -7.14 1.75
CA LEU A 117 -8.34 -6.54 2.12
C LEU A 117 -9.45 -7.54 1.77
N ALA A 118 -10.03 -8.16 2.79
CA ALA A 118 -11.12 -9.11 2.64
C ALA A 118 -12.49 -8.42 2.79
N ARG A 119 -13.49 -8.89 2.05
CA ARG A 119 -14.88 -8.45 2.19
C ARG A 119 -15.48 -8.90 3.52
N ILE A 120 -15.20 -10.14 3.92
CA ILE A 120 -15.64 -10.71 5.20
C ILE A 120 -14.41 -11.02 6.06
N CYS A 121 -14.45 -10.63 7.32
CA CYS A 121 -13.47 -10.99 8.33
C CYS A 121 -13.39 -12.51 8.48
N GLY A 122 -12.25 -13.09 8.09
CA GLY A 122 -11.97 -14.52 8.25
C GLY A 122 -11.32 -14.90 9.57
N ASP A 123 -10.84 -13.91 10.35
CA ASP A 123 -10.10 -14.12 11.59
C ASP A 123 -10.63 -13.22 12.72
N LEU A 124 -11.47 -13.80 13.57
CA LEU A 124 -12.06 -13.09 14.71
C LEU A 124 -11.03 -12.65 15.75
N SER A 125 -9.82 -13.22 15.77
CA SER A 125 -8.76 -12.77 16.69
C SER A 125 -8.22 -11.38 16.37
N LYS A 126 -8.42 -10.93 15.12
CA LYS A 126 -8.09 -9.59 14.65
C LYS A 126 -9.21 -8.56 14.85
N VAL A 127 -10.33 -8.96 15.46
CA VAL A 127 -11.43 -8.03 15.74
C VAL A 127 -11.18 -7.30 17.05
N ILE A 128 -10.95 -5.99 16.96
CA ILE A 128 -10.69 -5.11 18.10
C ILE A 128 -11.82 -4.07 18.14
N ASN A 129 -12.49 -3.95 19.29
CA ASN A 129 -13.62 -3.02 19.47
C ASN A 129 -14.72 -3.15 18.39
N GLY A 130 -14.98 -4.38 17.93
CA GLY A 130 -15.99 -4.68 16.91
C GLY A 130 -15.56 -4.40 15.46
N ARG A 131 -14.31 -4.01 15.22
CA ARG A 131 -13.76 -3.74 13.89
C ARG A 131 -12.63 -4.70 13.56
N TYR A 132 -12.52 -5.10 12.31
CA TYR A 132 -11.41 -5.92 11.82
C TYR A 132 -10.17 -5.03 11.65
N ALA A 133 -9.12 -5.31 12.41
CA ALA A 133 -7.87 -4.58 12.38
C ALA A 133 -6.79 -5.40 11.66
N ASP A 134 -6.11 -4.79 10.69
CA ASP A 134 -5.01 -5.44 9.98
C ASP A 134 -3.94 -4.43 9.57
N SER A 135 -2.80 -4.95 9.11
CA SER A 135 -1.66 -4.12 8.74
C SER A 135 -0.80 -4.81 7.69
N CYS A 136 -0.05 -4.01 6.93
CA CYS A 136 0.93 -4.52 5.98
C CYS A 136 2.20 -3.68 6.07
N LYS A 137 3.31 -4.30 6.47
CA LYS A 137 4.62 -3.68 6.31
C LYS A 137 5.00 -3.83 4.85
N THR A 138 5.27 -2.72 4.20
CA THR A 138 5.66 -2.74 2.78
C THR A 138 7.16 -2.55 2.62
N GLY A 139 7.83 -1.99 3.63
CA GLY A 139 9.23 -1.59 3.53
C GLY A 139 9.48 -0.60 2.40
N PHE A 140 8.46 0.18 2.00
CA PHE A 140 8.54 1.11 0.89
C PHE A 140 9.03 0.46 -0.42
N ARG A 141 8.75 -0.85 -0.58
CA ARG A 141 9.01 -1.60 -1.81
C ARG A 141 8.04 -1.17 -2.92
N PRO A 142 8.29 -1.49 -4.19
CA PRO A 142 7.46 -0.98 -5.30
C PRO A 142 5.95 -1.19 -5.11
N TYR A 143 5.53 -2.37 -4.65
CA TYR A 143 4.11 -2.70 -4.41
C TYR A 143 3.44 -1.87 -3.29
N ASP A 144 4.21 -1.14 -2.49
CA ASP A 144 3.68 -0.16 -1.53
C ASP A 144 2.73 0.86 -2.19
N LEU A 145 3.05 1.28 -3.42
CA LEU A 145 2.19 2.22 -4.15
C LEU A 145 0.80 1.62 -4.41
N ALA A 146 0.73 0.33 -4.73
CA ALA A 146 -0.53 -0.37 -4.91
C ALA A 146 -1.30 -0.49 -3.58
N VAL A 147 -0.61 -0.80 -2.48
CA VAL A 147 -1.21 -0.83 -1.13
C VAL A 147 -1.85 0.52 -0.79
N GLN A 148 -1.11 1.61 -0.96
CA GLN A 148 -1.64 2.97 -0.72
C GLN A 148 -2.85 3.29 -1.60
N CYS A 149 -2.81 2.91 -2.89
CA CYS A 149 -3.95 3.12 -3.79
C CYS A 149 -5.19 2.34 -3.34
N VAL A 150 -5.05 1.06 -2.99
CA VAL A 150 -6.18 0.23 -2.54
C VAL A 150 -6.77 0.78 -1.25
N LEU A 151 -5.94 1.25 -0.31
CA LEU A 151 -6.42 1.86 0.93
C LEU A 151 -7.13 3.21 0.69
N LEU A 152 -6.67 4.04 -0.26
CA LEU A 152 -7.38 5.26 -0.67
C LEU A 152 -8.73 4.93 -1.33
N ILE A 153 -8.78 3.92 -2.21
CA ILE A 153 -10.01 3.47 -2.87
C ILE A 153 -10.99 2.94 -1.82
N ALA A 154 -10.53 2.09 -0.90
CA ALA A 154 -11.35 1.61 0.20
C ALA A 154 -11.87 2.77 1.07
N LYS A 155 -11.02 3.75 1.41
CA LYS A 155 -11.44 4.95 2.16
C LYS A 155 -12.49 5.77 1.43
N HIS A 156 -12.39 5.91 0.11
CA HIS A 156 -13.37 6.61 -0.71
C HIS A 156 -14.76 5.96 -0.62
N HIS A 157 -14.84 4.64 -0.79
CA HIS A 157 -16.10 3.90 -0.80
C HIS A 157 -16.68 3.64 0.60
N LEU A 158 -15.83 3.35 1.58
CA LEU A 158 -16.25 3.01 2.94
C LEU A 158 -16.40 4.22 3.85
N LYS A 159 -15.76 5.36 3.51
CA LYS A 159 -15.77 6.60 4.30
C LYS A 159 -15.32 6.34 5.75
N ASP A 160 -16.18 6.61 6.74
CA ASP A 160 -15.86 6.41 8.16
C ASP A 160 -15.91 4.94 8.59
N ARG A 161 -16.46 4.06 7.75
CA ARG A 161 -16.50 2.60 8.01
C ARG A 161 -15.14 1.93 7.86
N ILE A 162 -14.15 2.63 7.29
CA ILE A 162 -12.73 2.28 7.36
C ILE A 162 -11.91 3.43 7.94
N GLN A 163 -10.96 3.10 8.82
CA GLN A 163 -9.92 4.00 9.25
C GLN A 163 -8.58 3.47 8.76
N VAL A 164 -7.69 4.37 8.33
CA VAL A 164 -6.41 4.00 7.71
C VAL A 164 -5.32 4.87 8.32
N TRP A 165 -4.25 4.26 8.79
CA TRP A 165 -3.05 4.93 9.30
C TRP A 165 -1.81 4.48 8.55
N SER A 166 -0.76 5.28 8.65
CA SER A 166 0.51 5.03 7.98
C SER A 166 1.68 5.37 8.89
N GLY A 167 2.76 4.59 8.79
CA GLY A 167 4.07 4.98 9.29
C GLY A 167 4.74 6.07 8.46
N GLY A 168 4.11 6.51 7.35
CA GLY A 168 4.57 7.58 6.48
C GLY A 168 3.95 8.95 6.76
N ASN A 169 4.42 9.95 6.02
CA ASN A 169 3.89 11.32 6.04
C ASN A 169 3.02 11.63 4.82
N ASP A 170 2.34 12.78 4.80
CA ASP A 170 1.39 13.16 3.72
C ASP A 170 2.04 13.28 2.35
N TYR A 171 3.30 13.71 2.30
CA TYR A 171 4.02 13.83 1.05
C TYR A 171 4.16 12.46 0.36
N GLN A 172 4.44 11.41 1.13
CA GLN A 172 4.69 10.06 0.61
C GLN A 172 3.43 9.40 0.02
N TRP A 173 2.24 9.95 0.28
CA TRP A 173 0.96 9.50 -0.29
C TRP A 173 0.57 10.25 -1.58
N ASN A 174 1.39 11.21 -2.04
CA ASN A 174 1.10 12.00 -3.24
C ASN A 174 0.96 11.14 -4.50
N ASP A 175 1.81 10.14 -4.69
CA ASP A 175 1.79 9.29 -5.88
C ASP A 175 0.47 8.52 -6.00
N ALA A 176 0.00 7.95 -4.89
CA ALA A 176 -1.27 7.24 -4.84
C ALA A 176 -2.47 8.18 -5.06
N ARG A 177 -2.44 9.39 -4.48
CA ARG A 177 -3.46 10.42 -4.72
C ARG A 177 -3.51 10.83 -6.19
N LEU A 178 -2.34 11.01 -6.81
CA LEU A 178 -2.24 11.38 -8.22
C LEU A 178 -2.80 10.28 -9.12
N LEU A 179 -2.49 9.01 -8.84
CA LEU A 179 -3.04 7.88 -9.58
C LEU A 179 -4.57 7.81 -9.48
N CYS A 180 -5.12 7.92 -8.27
CA CYS A 180 -6.57 7.92 -8.07
C CYS A 180 -7.23 9.14 -8.74
N TYR A 181 -6.59 10.31 -8.73
CA TYR A 181 -7.10 11.50 -9.44
C TYR A 181 -7.15 11.28 -10.95
N VAL A 182 -6.05 10.82 -11.55
CA VAL A 182 -5.93 10.68 -13.02
C VAL A 182 -6.81 9.55 -13.56
N HIS A 183 -6.93 8.43 -12.84
CA HIS A 183 -7.56 7.22 -13.39
C HIS A 183 -8.98 6.96 -12.87
N LEU A 184 -9.35 7.54 -11.71
CA LEU A 184 -10.63 7.29 -11.04
C LEU A 184 -11.44 8.58 -10.83
N ASP A 185 -10.93 9.72 -11.29
CA ASP A 185 -11.59 11.04 -11.15
C ASP A 185 -11.83 11.47 -9.68
N TYR A 186 -11.07 10.90 -8.73
CA TYR A 186 -11.17 11.27 -7.32
C TYR A 186 -10.57 12.66 -7.09
N PRO A 187 -11.10 13.49 -6.16
CA PRO A 187 -10.47 14.78 -5.88
C PRO A 187 -9.03 14.59 -5.37
N LEU A 188 -8.05 15.29 -5.99
CA LEU A 188 -6.63 15.16 -5.66
C LEU A 188 -6.32 15.41 -4.18
N ARG A 189 -7.10 16.29 -3.54
CA ARG A 189 -7.01 16.60 -2.10
C ARG A 189 -8.25 16.13 -1.35
N GLN A 190 -8.83 14.99 -1.74
CA GLN A 190 -9.95 14.42 -0.97
C GLN A 190 -9.49 14.06 0.45
N TYR A 191 -8.32 13.43 0.55
CA TYR A 191 -7.73 12.99 1.81
C TYR A 191 -6.29 13.48 1.98
N LYS A 192 -5.90 13.68 3.24
CA LYS A 192 -4.52 13.82 3.69
C LYS A 192 -4.22 12.81 4.80
N ILE A 193 -2.98 12.37 4.92
CA ILE A 193 -2.57 11.54 6.06
C ILE A 193 -2.16 12.45 7.23
N ASP A 194 -2.75 12.20 8.38
CA ASP A 194 -2.31 12.70 9.66
C ASP A 194 -1.73 11.53 10.46
N ARG A 195 -0.67 11.79 11.24
CA ARG A 195 0.04 10.73 11.95
C ARG A 195 -0.82 10.10 13.07
N GLU A 196 -1.68 10.90 13.70
CA GLU A 196 -2.52 10.44 14.81
C GLU A 196 -3.92 10.08 14.32
N ALA A 197 -4.50 10.92 13.46
CA ALA A 197 -5.86 10.75 12.98
C ALA A 197 -5.98 9.84 11.73
N GLY A 198 -4.87 9.48 11.09
CA GLY A 198 -4.89 8.67 9.87
C GLY A 198 -5.33 9.45 8.63
N LEU A 199 -5.95 8.78 7.65
CA LEU A 199 -6.51 9.44 6.46
C LEU A 199 -7.76 10.24 6.82
N ILE A 200 -7.64 11.56 6.81
CA ILE A 200 -8.71 12.51 7.11
C ILE A 200 -9.09 13.34 5.88
N LEU A 201 -10.35 13.77 5.81
CA LEU A 201 -10.82 14.67 4.77
C LEU A 201 -10.08 16.01 4.83
N THR A 202 -9.88 16.63 3.66
CA THR A 202 -9.19 17.92 3.53
C THR A 202 -10.17 19.07 3.33
#